data_AF-A0A8I1LQK0-F1
#
_entry.id   AF-A0A8I1LQK0-F1
#
_cell.length_a   1.000
_cell.length_b   1.000
_cell.length_c   1.000
_cell.angle_alpha   90.00
_cell.angle_beta   90.00
_cell.angle_gamma   90.00
#
_symmetry.space_group_name_H-M   'P 1'
#
loop_
_entity.id
_entity.type
_entity.pdbx_description
1 polymer ?
#
loop_
_entity_poly.entity_id
_entity_poly.type
_entity_poly.pdbx_seq_one_letter_code
_entity_poly.pdbx_strand_id
1 'polypeptide(L)' 'DRIWLYGGDVASLTETLMNGRFGIMPAWGAAGNGLSEAQLRQVAAYVHQLGGGE' A
#
# COMPACT_ATOMS: atom_id res chain seq x y z
N ASP A 1 10.64 11.39 -8.86
CA ASP A 1 9.25 11.71 -8.51
C ASP A 1 8.31 11.48 -9.70
N ARG A 2 7.93 10.22 -9.96
CA ARG A 2 7.13 9.79 -11.14
C ARG A 2 6.17 8.63 -10.86
N ILE A 3 6.06 8.19 -9.61
CA ILE A 3 5.29 7.00 -9.24
C ILE A 3 4.06 7.46 -8.46
N TRP A 4 2.88 7.19 -9.00
CA TRP A 4 1.59 7.61 -8.43
C TRP A 4 0.70 6.39 -8.24
N LEU A 5 0.13 6.21 -7.05
CA LEU A 5 -0.77 5.09 -6.75
C LEU A 5 -2.09 5.13 -7.55
N TYR A 6 -2.58 6.33 -7.84
CA TYR A 6 -3.87 6.55 -8.52
C TYR A 6 -3.72 7.22 -9.91
N GLY A 7 -2.50 7.23 -10.45
CA GLY A 7 -2.16 7.92 -11.70
C GLY A 7 -1.87 9.41 -11.52
N GLY A 8 -1.04 9.96 -12.41
CA GLY A 8 -0.56 11.35 -12.36
C GLY A 8 -1.01 12.22 -13.53
N ASP A 9 -1.87 11.73 -14.42
CA ASP A 9 -2.46 12.51 -15.50
C ASP A 9 -3.60 13.41 -15.00
N VAL A 10 -3.97 14.41 -15.81
CA VAL A 10 -4.97 15.42 -15.44
C VAL A 10 -6.32 14.81 -15.08
N ALA A 11 -6.73 13.72 -15.74
CA ALA A 11 -8.01 13.09 -15.44
C ALA A 11 -7.98 12.40 -14.07
N SER A 12 -6.93 11.63 -13.78
CA SER A 12 -6.73 10.98 -12.46
C SER A 12 -6.65 11.97 -11.30
N LEU A 13 -5.99 13.11 -11.50
CA LEU A 13 -5.89 14.17 -10.49
C LEU A 13 -7.24 14.85 -10.27
N THR A 14 -7.97 15.16 -11.34
CA THR A 14 -9.31 15.77 -11.25
C THR A 14 -10.25 14.87 -10.47
N GLU A 15 -10.28 13.57 -10.77
CA GLU A 15 -11.09 12.59 -10.05
C GLU A 15 -10.74 12.55 -8.54
N THR A 16 -9.45 12.53 -8.22
CA THR A 16 -8.98 12.47 -6.83
C THR A 16 -9.34 13.73 -6.05
N LEU A 17 -9.26 14.91 -6.67
CA LEU A 17 -9.63 16.18 -6.02
C LEU A 17 -11.14 16.32 -5.84
N MET A 18 -11.93 15.91 -6.83
CA MET A 18 -13.38 16.11 -6.82
C MET A 18 -14.10 15.09 -5.93
N ASN A 19 -13.65 13.83 -5.94
CA ASN A 19 -14.36 12.72 -5.29
C ASN A 19 -13.59 12.11 -4.10
N GLY A 20 -12.34 12.52 -3.89
CA GLY A 20 -11.47 11.94 -2.86
C GLY A 20 -11.03 10.51 -3.16
N ARG A 21 -10.22 9.94 -2.27
CA ARG A 21 -9.78 8.54 -2.28
C ARG A 21 -9.74 8.03 -0.84
N PHE A 22 -10.22 6.81 -0.61
CA PHE A 22 -10.22 6.16 0.71
C PHE A 22 -9.31 4.94 0.72
N GLY A 23 -8.01 5.17 0.52
CA GLY A 23 -7.01 4.12 0.60
C GLY A 23 -6.90 3.57 2.02
N ILE A 24 -7.15 2.28 2.20
CA ILE A 24 -7.01 1.58 3.48
C ILE A 24 -5.94 0.51 3.32
N MET A 25 -4.98 0.49 4.25
CA MET A 25 -4.09 -0.65 4.45
C MET A 25 -4.70 -1.54 5.56
N PRO A 26 -5.28 -2.70 5.23
CA PRO A 26 -5.86 -3.57 6.24
C PRO A 26 -4.79 -4.12 7.18
N ALA A 27 -5.18 -4.37 8.43
CA ALA A 27 -4.32 -5.08 9.35
C ALA A 27 -4.21 -6.55 8.91
N TRP A 28 -2.98 -7.02 8.66
CA TRP A 28 -2.68 -8.40 8.29
C TRP A 28 -2.48 -9.34 9.49
N GLY A 29 -2.49 -8.81 10.72
CA GLY A 29 -2.41 -9.61 11.96
C GLY A 29 -3.70 -10.39 12.25
N ALA A 30 -3.83 -10.90 13.48
CA ALA A 30 -4.83 -11.88 13.97
C ALA A 30 -6.34 -11.58 13.81
N ALA A 31 -6.75 -10.75 12.85
CA ALA A 31 -8.12 -10.66 12.37
C ALA A 31 -8.45 -11.89 11.50
N GLY A 32 -9.10 -12.90 12.10
CA GLY A 32 -9.76 -14.03 11.42
C GLY A 32 -8.83 -15.03 10.72
N ASN A 33 -8.25 -14.64 9.58
CA ASN A 33 -7.38 -15.43 8.70
C ASN A 33 -6.00 -14.75 8.49
N GLY A 34 -5.58 -13.91 9.44
CA GLY A 34 -4.36 -13.12 9.35
C GLY A 34 -3.07 -13.94 9.35
N LEU A 35 -1.99 -13.29 8.93
CA LEU A 35 -0.64 -13.84 8.98
C LEU A 35 -0.18 -14.02 10.43
N SER A 36 0.53 -15.11 10.69
CA SER A 36 1.26 -15.28 11.94
C SER A 36 2.38 -14.25 12.07
N GLU A 37 2.89 -14.03 13.28
CA GLU A 37 3.98 -13.08 13.52
C GLU A 37 5.24 -13.41 12.69
N ALA A 38 5.58 -14.69 12.56
CA ALA A 38 6.70 -15.13 11.73
C ALA A 38 6.50 -14.76 10.25
N GLN A 39 5.29 -14.95 9.72
CA GLN A 39 4.95 -14.61 8.34
C GLN A 39 4.95 -13.09 8.11
N LEU A 40 4.44 -12.30 9.08
CA LEU A 40 4.50 -10.83 9.02
C LEU A 40 5.95 -10.35 8.90
N ARG A 41 6.84 -10.87 9.74
CA ARG A 41 8.28 -10.53 9.69
C ARG A 41 8.92 -10.93 8.36
N GLN A 42 8.55 -12.09 7.82
CA GLN A 42 9.06 -12.57 6.53
C GLN A 42 8.64 -11.66 5.37
N VAL A 43 7.34 -11.31 5.28
CA VAL A 43 6.84 -10.42 4.22
C VAL A 43 7.41 -9.01 4.37
N ALA A 44 7.54 -8.50 5.59
CA ALA A 44 8.14 -7.19 5.83
C ALA A 44 9.60 -7.13 5.33
N ALA A 45 10.41 -8.15 5.65
CA ALA A 45 11.78 -8.25 5.15
C ALA A 45 11.83 -8.36 3.62
N TYR A 46 10.92 -9.14 3.02
CA TYR A 46 10.83 -9.30 1.56
C TYR A 46 10.49 -7.98 0.85
N VAL A 47 9.45 -7.27 1.30
CA VAL A 47 9.05 -5.98 0.70
C VAL A 47 10.13 -4.92 0.89
N HIS A 48 10.81 -4.90 2.05
CA HIS A 48 11.93 -3.99 2.28
C HIS A 48 13.06 -4.18 1.24
N GLN A 49 13.37 -5.42 0.87
CA GLN A 49 14.37 -5.73 -0.18
C GLN A 49 13.96 -5.30 -1.59
N LEU A 50 12.66 -5.09 -1.86
CA LEU A 50 12.14 -4.69 -3.18
C LEU A 50 12.19 -3.18 -3.46
N GLY A 51 12.86 -2.41 -2.59
CA GLY A 51 12.95 -0.94 -2.71
C GLY A 51 12.20 -0.16 -1.63
N GLY A 52 11.75 -0.83 -0.56
CA GLY A 52 11.20 -0.18 0.63
C GLY A 52 12.25 0.21 1.68
N GLY A 53 13.55 0.13 1.35
CA GLY A 53 14.69 0.36 2.24
C GLY A 53 15.73 1.35 1.74
N GLU A 54 15.43 2.06 0.66
CA GLU A 54 16.19 3.24 0.23
C GLU A 54 15.76 4.50 1.00
#